data_AF-A0A2G2M6L3-F1
#
_entry.id   AF-A0A2G2M6L3-F1
#
_cell.length_a   1.000
_cell.length_b   1.000
_cell.length_c   1.000
_cell.angle_alpha   90.00
_cell.angle_beta   90.00
_cell.angle_gamma   90.00
#
_symmetry.space_group_name_H-M   'P 1'
#
loop_
_entity.id
_entity.type
_entity.pdbx_description
1 polymer ?
#
loop_
_entity_poly.entity_id
_entity_poly.type
_entity_poly.pdbx_seq_one_letter_code
_entity_poly.pdbx_strand_id
1 'polypeptide(L)'
;MKSGYGVNIYISSRVNTNAPSSSVTSAQNAISYFPEFNYKNYWRLLDMTSYGDFEFKHNKYSTFNSRAHFTPLWFPDAKYTVFTELIDVWTPAGMLRMNLYDHVNIEGNLFEDWRIAPKGVND
;
A
#
# COMPACT_ATOMS: atom_id res chain seq x y z
N MET A 1 12.58 -4.25 -6.34
CA MET A 1 11.74 -4.09 -7.55
C MET A 1 12.19 -2.85 -8.31
N LYS A 2 11.78 -2.63 -9.56
CA LYS A 2 12.10 -1.39 -10.29
C LYS A 2 11.01 -0.33 -10.11
N SER A 3 11.36 0.95 -10.27
CA SER A 3 10.36 2.02 -10.34
C SER A 3 9.45 1.86 -11.57
N GLY A 4 8.21 2.32 -11.48
CA GLY A 4 7.16 2.10 -12.51
C GLY A 4 6.32 0.83 -12.29
N TYR A 5 6.79 -0.14 -11.51
CA TYR A 5 5.98 -1.29 -11.11
C TYR A 5 4.99 -0.94 -9.99
N GLY A 6 3.96 -1.79 -9.88
CA GLY A 6 2.92 -1.68 -8.87
C GLY A 6 3.31 -2.32 -7.55
N VAL A 7 2.88 -1.71 -6.44
CA VAL A 7 2.87 -2.31 -5.11
C VAL A 7 1.44 -2.64 -4.68
N ASN A 8 1.29 -3.75 -3.97
CA ASN A 8 0.04 -4.14 -3.34
C ASN A 8 0.19 -3.97 -1.82
N ILE A 9 -0.93 -3.71 -1.15
CA ILE A 9 -1.00 -3.71 0.31
C ILE A 9 -2.10 -4.68 0.72
N TYR A 10 -1.77 -5.49 1.72
CA TYR A 10 -2.70 -6.34 2.44
C TYR A 10 -2.50 -6.09 3.93
N ILE A 11 -3.56 -5.71 4.63
CA ILE A 11 -3.57 -5.49 6.07
C ILE A 11 -4.56 -6.48 6.65
N SER A 12 -4.16 -7.17 7.73
CA SER A 12 -5.08 -7.95 8.55
C SER A 12 -5.05 -7.44 9.98
N SER A 13 -6.18 -6.90 10.43
CA SER A 13 -6.35 -6.35 11.77
C SER A 13 -6.96 -7.37 12.70
N ARG A 14 -6.42 -7.47 13.92
CA ARG A 14 -6.98 -8.30 14.99
C ARG A 14 -7.08 -7.49 16.27
N VAL A 15 -8.28 -7.47 16.83
CA VAL A 15 -8.56 -6.80 18.11
C VAL A 15 -8.80 -7.86 19.17
N ASN A 16 -7.99 -7.83 20.23
CA ASN A 16 -8.14 -8.70 21.40
C ASN A 16 -8.60 -7.86 22.58
N THR A 17 -9.67 -8.28 23.25
CA THR A 17 -10.27 -7.56 24.38
C THR A 17 -10.87 -8.55 25.37
N ASN A 18 -10.95 -8.14 26.65
CA ASN A 18 -11.70 -8.84 27.70
C ASN A 18 -13.14 -8.31 27.86
N ALA A 19 -13.52 -7.26 27.12
CA ALA A 19 -14.88 -6.78 27.05
C ALA A 19 -15.76 -7.70 26.17
N PRO A 20 -17.10 -7.65 26.29
CA PRO A 20 -17.98 -8.35 25.35
C PRO A 20 -17.67 -7.95 23.90
N SER A 21 -17.63 -8.91 22.99
CA SER A 21 -17.27 -8.67 21.58
C SER A 21 -18.23 -7.70 20.88
N SER A 22 -19.47 -7.60 21.34
CA SER A 22 -20.45 -6.62 20.85
C SER A 22 -20.13 -5.17 21.25
N SER A 23 -19.20 -4.96 22.19
CA SER A 23 -18.80 -3.64 22.67
C SER A 23 -17.61 -3.05 21.91
N VAL A 24 -16.98 -3.81 21.01
CA VAL A 24 -15.77 -3.41 20.29
C VAL A 24 -15.89 -3.77 18.81
N THR A 25 -15.47 -2.88 17.91
CA THR A 25 -15.39 -3.17 16.47
C THR A 25 -13.99 -3.67 16.08
N SER A 26 -13.87 -4.29 14.91
CA SER A 26 -12.57 -4.35 14.22
C SER A 26 -12.22 -2.98 13.65
N ALA A 27 -11.06 -2.86 13.00
CA ALA A 27 -10.75 -1.66 12.22
C ALA A 27 -11.74 -1.55 11.06
N GLN A 28 -12.21 -0.34 10.77
CA GLN A 28 -13.23 -0.11 9.73
C GLN A 28 -12.70 0.69 8.53
N ASN A 29 -11.59 1.42 8.68
CA ASN A 29 -10.98 2.16 7.58
C ASN A 29 -9.46 2.08 7.62
N ALA A 30 -8.84 2.16 6.45
CA ALA A 30 -7.39 2.28 6.29
C ALA A 30 -7.05 3.27 5.17
N ILE A 31 -6.10 4.17 5.42
CA ILE A 31 -5.69 5.24 4.50
C ILE A 31 -4.19 5.19 4.27
N SER A 32 -3.76 4.96 3.03
CA SER A 32 -2.34 4.92 2.67
C SER A 32 -1.85 6.21 2.03
N TYR A 33 -0.64 6.61 2.40
CA TYR A 33 0.11 7.77 1.93
C TYR A 33 1.45 7.32 1.35
N PHE A 34 1.93 8.05 0.34
CA PHE A 34 3.03 7.58 -0.50
C PHE A 34 4.20 8.58 -0.53
N PRO A 35 5.45 8.07 -0.64
CA PRO A 35 6.66 8.89 -0.54
C PRO A 35 6.82 9.89 -1.69
N GLU A 36 6.37 9.57 -2.90
CA GLU A 36 6.43 10.45 -4.06
C GLU A 36 5.60 11.73 -3.90
N PHE A 37 4.66 11.74 -2.96
CA PHE A 37 3.86 12.90 -2.58
C PHE A 37 4.27 13.50 -1.23
N ASN A 38 5.45 13.12 -0.71
CA ASN A 38 5.95 13.48 0.61
C ASN A 38 4.94 13.19 1.73
N TYR A 39 4.09 12.17 1.57
CA TYR A 39 3.02 11.82 2.50
C TYR A 39 2.01 12.96 2.79
N LYS A 40 1.76 13.85 1.83
CA LYS A 40 0.86 15.02 2.01
C LYS A 40 -0.41 14.95 1.18
N ASN A 41 -0.29 15.33 -0.10
CA ASN A 41 -1.43 15.79 -0.89
C ASN A 41 -2.17 14.67 -1.64
N TYR A 42 -1.70 13.44 -1.53
CA TYR A 42 -2.32 12.28 -2.15
C TYR A 42 -2.32 11.10 -1.18
N TRP A 43 -3.48 10.45 -1.11
CA TRP A 43 -3.71 9.27 -0.31
C TRP A 43 -4.67 8.35 -1.05
N ARG A 44 -4.68 7.07 -0.66
CA ARG A 44 -5.64 6.09 -1.13
C ARG A 44 -6.40 5.52 0.06
N LEU A 45 -7.72 5.62 0.03
CA LEU A 45 -8.61 4.88 0.92
C LEU A 45 -8.69 3.44 0.44
N LEU A 46 -8.44 2.49 1.35
CA LEU A 46 -8.49 1.06 1.09
C LEU A 46 -9.94 0.57 1.12
N ASP A 47 -10.19 -0.56 0.45
CA ASP A 47 -11.40 -1.34 0.65
C ASP A 47 -11.22 -2.28 1.82
N MET A 48 -12.26 -2.42 2.64
CA MET A 48 -12.38 -3.52 3.58
C MET A 48 -12.82 -4.77 2.80
N THR A 49 -11.89 -5.68 2.52
CA THR A 49 -12.15 -6.90 1.72
C THR A 49 -12.73 -8.03 2.57
N SER A 50 -12.45 -8.01 3.87
CA SER A 50 -13.10 -8.81 4.91
C SER A 50 -13.12 -7.97 6.20
N TYR A 51 -13.89 -8.37 7.21
CA TYR A 51 -14.02 -7.58 8.43
C TYR A 51 -12.68 -7.44 9.17
N GLY A 52 -12.05 -6.27 9.07
CA GLY A 52 -10.71 -5.99 9.59
C GLY A 52 -9.56 -6.22 8.61
N ASP A 53 -9.82 -6.74 7.41
CA ASP A 53 -8.82 -6.91 6.36
C ASP A 53 -8.98 -5.84 5.28
N PHE A 54 -7.86 -5.25 4.86
CA PHE A 54 -7.86 -4.13 3.92
C PHE A 54 -6.88 -4.34 2.78
N GLU A 55 -7.33 -3.93 1.60
CA GLU A 55 -6.52 -3.85 0.39
C GLU A 55 -6.82 -2.55 -0.33
N PHE A 56 -5.91 -2.10 -1.20
CA PHE A 56 -6.23 -0.99 -2.08
C PHE A 56 -7.49 -1.23 -2.89
N LYS A 57 -8.27 -0.17 -3.10
CA LYS A 57 -9.34 -0.14 -4.12
C LYS A 57 -8.81 -0.58 -5.47
N HIS A 58 -9.66 -1.21 -6.27
CA HIS A 58 -9.34 -1.48 -7.68
C HIS A 58 -8.87 -0.21 -8.38
N ASN A 59 -7.71 -0.29 -9.02
CA ASN A 59 -7.12 0.85 -9.70
C ASN A 59 -7.70 0.94 -11.11
N LYS A 60 -8.54 1.96 -11.35
CA LYS A 60 -9.15 2.23 -12.66
C LYS A 60 -8.15 2.49 -13.80
N TYR A 61 -6.89 2.79 -13.46
CA TYR A 61 -5.81 2.99 -14.42
C TYR A 61 -4.97 1.72 -14.67
N SER A 62 -5.27 0.62 -13.97
CA SER A 62 -4.60 -0.66 -14.20
C SER A 62 -5.22 -1.38 -15.40
N THR A 63 -4.39 -1.81 -16.36
CA THR A 63 -4.80 -2.63 -17.51
C THR A 63 -5.62 -3.86 -17.11
N PHE A 64 -5.21 -4.53 -16.02
CA PHE A 64 -5.87 -5.74 -15.51
C PHE A 64 -6.80 -5.50 -14.31
N ASN A 65 -7.28 -4.26 -14.11
CA ASN A 65 -8.10 -3.88 -12.95
C ASN A 65 -7.50 -4.33 -11.60
N SER A 66 -6.17 -4.33 -11.49
CA SER A 66 -5.49 -4.77 -10.28
C SER A 66 -5.71 -3.78 -9.14
N ARG A 67 -5.52 -4.25 -7.91
CA ARG A 67 -5.52 -3.38 -6.71
C ARG A 67 -4.19 -2.63 -6.54
N ALA A 68 -3.25 -2.67 -7.49
CA ALA A 68 -1.93 -2.09 -7.28
C ALA A 68 -1.91 -0.54 -7.25
N HIS A 69 -0.92 0.00 -6.55
CA HIS A 69 -0.46 1.39 -6.67
C HIS A 69 0.83 1.43 -7.47
N PHE A 70 0.83 2.09 -8.64
CA PHE A 70 2.02 2.19 -9.47
C PHE A 70 2.95 3.29 -8.97
N THR A 71 4.21 2.93 -8.74
CA THR A 71 5.25 3.89 -8.39
C THR A 71 5.60 4.76 -9.60
N PRO A 72 6.00 6.03 -9.41
CA PRO A 72 6.44 6.85 -10.54
C PRO A 72 7.69 6.27 -11.22
N LEU A 73 7.78 6.34 -12.55
CA LEU A 73 8.96 5.91 -13.31
C LEU A 73 10.26 6.60 -12.88
N TRP A 74 10.15 7.83 -12.40
CA TRP A 74 11.28 8.66 -11.96
C TRP A 74 11.62 8.50 -10.47
N PHE A 75 10.91 7.63 -9.73
CA PHE A 75 11.24 7.42 -8.32
C PHE A 75 12.66 6.87 -8.20
N PRO A 76 13.51 7.45 -7.34
CA PRO A 76 14.93 7.09 -7.27
C PRO A 76 15.14 5.71 -6.66
N ASP A 77 16.35 5.18 -6.85
CA ASP A 77 16.82 3.98 -6.16
C ASP A 77 16.87 4.26 -4.65
N ALA A 78 15.87 3.75 -3.95
CA ALA A 78 15.63 4.05 -2.55
C ALA A 78 14.61 3.07 -1.95
N LYS A 79 14.49 3.15 -0.62
CA LYS A 79 13.44 2.48 0.13
C LYS A 79 12.08 3.15 -0.15
N TYR A 80 11.19 2.47 -0.87
CA TYR A 80 9.83 2.92 -1.10
C TYR A 80 8.94 2.47 0.07
N THR A 81 8.72 3.35 1.03
CA THR A 81 7.94 3.05 2.24
C THR A 81 6.53 3.60 2.12
N VAL A 82 5.51 2.75 2.17
CA VAL A 82 4.11 3.21 2.23
C VAL A 82 3.70 3.35 3.70
N PHE A 83 3.11 4.48 4.03
CA PHE A 83 2.56 4.76 5.36
C PHE A 83 1.05 4.53 5.32
N THR A 84 0.49 3.80 6.27
CA THR A 84 -0.96 3.57 6.35
C THR A 84 -1.49 3.89 7.74
N GLU A 85 -2.53 4.72 7.82
CA GLU A 85 -3.32 4.92 9.03
C GLU A 85 -4.48 3.91 9.05
N LEU A 86 -4.44 2.96 9.99
CA LEU A 86 -5.55 2.06 10.27
C LEU A 86 -6.38 2.67 11.41
N ILE A 87 -7.67 2.92 11.16
CA ILE A 87 -8.52 3.73 12.04
C ILE A 87 -9.89 3.06 12.27
N ASP A 88 -10.71 3.71 13.08
CA ASP A 88 -12.09 3.34 13.35
C ASP A 88 -12.26 1.98 14.04
N VAL A 89 -11.34 1.64 14.95
CA VAL A 89 -11.57 0.58 15.94
C VAL A 89 -12.29 1.21 17.13
N TRP A 90 -13.62 1.03 17.21
CA TRP A 90 -14.43 1.63 18.26
C TRP A 90 -14.48 0.75 19.50
N THR A 91 -14.25 1.38 20.66
CA THR A 91 -14.40 0.79 22.00
C THR A 91 -15.33 1.69 22.83
N PRO A 92 -15.82 1.24 24.00
CA PRO A 92 -16.62 2.10 24.88
C PRO A 92 -15.88 3.36 25.36
N ALA A 93 -14.54 3.35 25.34
CA ALA A 93 -13.70 4.47 25.73
C ALA A 93 -13.34 5.41 24.55
N GLY A 94 -13.74 5.06 23.33
CA GLY A 94 -13.46 5.83 22.12
C GLY A 94 -12.75 5.03 21.03
N MET A 95 -12.25 5.75 20.03
CA MET A 95 -11.63 5.19 18.83
C MET A 95 -10.14 4.92 19.04
N LEU A 96 -9.71 3.69 18.72
CA LEU A 96 -8.30 3.34 18.56
C LEU A 96 -7.86 3.51 17.10
N ARG A 97 -6.59 3.85 16.92
CA ARG A 97 -5.91 3.96 15.64
C ARG A 97 -4.51 3.38 15.71
N MET A 98 -3.97 2.94 14.59
CA MET A 98 -2.61 2.42 14.46
C MET A 98 -1.96 2.93 13.18
N ASN A 99 -0.69 3.32 13.29
CA ASN A 99 0.11 3.73 12.15
C ASN A 99 0.99 2.56 11.71
N LEU A 100 0.88 2.20 10.43
CA LEU A 100 1.58 1.08 9.81
C LEU A 100 2.58 1.60 8.77
N TYR A 101 3.71 0.92 8.66
CA TYR A 101 4.73 1.20 7.65
C TYR A 101 5.33 -0.12 7.17
N ASP A 102 5.43 -0.26 5.86
CA ASP A 102 6.20 -1.33 5.22
C ASP A 102 6.81 -0.81 3.93
N HIS A 103 7.78 -1.54 3.38
CA HIS A 103 8.58 -1.07 2.27
C HIS A 103 9.01 -2.17 1.31
N VAL A 104 9.35 -1.71 0.12
CA VAL A 104 10.11 -2.44 -0.89
C VAL A 104 11.32 -1.60 -1.28
N ASN A 105 12.42 -2.25 -1.65
CA ASN A 105 13.57 -1.53 -2.20
C ASN A 105 13.36 -1.33 -3.71
N ILE A 106 13.52 -0.10 -4.16
CA ILE A 106 13.56 0.27 -5.58
C ILE A 106 15.02 0.31 -6.03
N GLU A 107 15.31 -0.41 -7.11
CA GLU A 107 16.60 -0.43 -7.80
C GLU A 107 16.35 -0.49 -9.30
N GLY A 108 16.79 0.53 -10.04
CA GLY A 108 16.52 0.70 -11.46
C GLY A 108 15.07 1.07 -11.78
N ASN A 109 14.75 1.15 -13.06
CA ASN A 109 13.43 1.52 -13.56
C ASN A 109 12.87 0.55 -14.62
N LEU A 110 11.55 0.58 -14.83
CA LEU A 110 10.82 -0.28 -15.76
C LEU A 110 11.43 -0.34 -17.18
N PHE A 111 12.05 0.73 -17.68
CA PHE A 111 12.60 0.74 -19.04
C PHE A 111 13.84 -0.16 -19.20
N GLU A 112 14.54 -0.44 -18.11
CA GLU A 112 15.66 -1.37 -18.13
C GLU A 112 15.22 -2.81 -18.37
N ASP A 113 14.01 -3.18 -17.92
CA ASP A 113 13.43 -4.51 -18.19
C ASP A 113 12.88 -4.60 -19.61
N TRP A 114 12.51 -3.47 -20.21
CA TRP A 114 12.05 -3.40 -21.60
C TRP A 114 13.20 -3.37 -22.62
N ARG A 115 14.44 -3.12 -22.19
CA ARG A 115 15.57 -2.96 -23.11
C ARG A 115 15.97 -4.31 -23.73
N ILE A 116 15.42 -4.62 -24.90
CA ILE A 116 16.00 -5.58 -25.84
C ILE A 116 17.16 -4.87 -26.54
N ALA A 117 18.32 -4.80 -25.89
CA ALA A 117 19.55 -4.44 -26.60
C ALA A 117 20.02 -5.67 -27.41
N PRO A 118 20.46 -5.51 -28.68
CA PRO A 118 21.16 -6.59 -29.36
C PRO A 118 22.34 -7.02 -28.49
N LYS A 119 22.51 -8.33 -28.26
CA LYS A 119 23.78 -8.83 -27.70
C LYS A 119 24.87 -8.39 -28.69
N GLY A 120 25.75 -7.48 -28.25
CA GLY A 120 26.95 -7.17 -29.01
C GLY A 120 27.66 -8.48 -29.32
N VAL A 121 27.92 -8.73 -30.60
CA VAL A 121 28.89 -9.75 -30.99
C VAL A 121 30.22 -9.22 -30.47
N ASN A 122 30.87 -9.95 -29.55
CA ASN A 122 32.25 -9.67 -29.21
C ASN A 122 33.07 -10.06 -30.45
N ASP A 123 33.62 -9.06 -31.14
CA ASP A 123 34.61 -9.22 -32.20
C ASP A 123 35.94 -9.78 -31.64
#